data_AF-A0A7C8DSC0-F1
#
_entry.id   AF-A0A7C8DSC0-F1
#
_cell.length_a   1.000
_cell.length_b   1.000
_cell.length_c   1.000
_cell.angle_alpha   90.00
_cell.angle_beta   90.00
_cell.angle_gamma   90.00
#
_symmetry.space_group_name_H-M   'P 1'
#
loop_
_entity.id
_entity.type
_entity.pdbx_description
1 polymer ?
#
loop_
_entity_poly.entity_id
_entity_poly.type
_entity_poly.pdbx_seq_one_letter_code
_entity_poly.pdbx_strand_id
1 'polypeptide(L)'
;MTLCLGVLFFVLRLGLRSRKGRLAGAPPSIDLIRLHARLAKPAVVFVIFGFIGGGLSSSLIRNWSLMESFHAIVALVVVVLFTATAVYGRRAERGEGDPGLHGLLGVLTMLGSFLAAIAGFILLP
;
A
#
# COMPACT_ATOMS: atom_id res chain seq x y z
N MET A 1 2.69 9.48 -12.68
CA MET A 1 3.70 9.09 -11.66
C MET A 1 3.89 10.13 -10.57
N THR A 2 4.09 11.41 -10.89
CA THR A 2 4.31 12.49 -9.89
C THR A 2 3.22 12.58 -8.82
N LEU A 3 1.95 12.49 -9.20
CA LEU A 3 0.82 12.49 -8.26
C LEU A 3 0.88 11.30 -7.29
N CYS A 4 1.13 10.09 -7.80
CA CYS A 4 1.22 8.87 -6.99
C CYS A 4 2.37 8.94 -5.99
N LEU A 5 3.54 9.43 -6.43
CA LEU A 5 4.71 9.65 -5.56
C LEU A 5 4.42 10.71 -4.50
N GLY A 6 3.71 11.79 -4.86
CA GLY A 6 3.24 12.80 -3.91
C GLY A 6 2.34 12.20 -2.84
N VAL A 7 1.31 11.46 -3.23
CA VAL A 7 0.38 10.79 -2.29
C VAL A 7 1.14 9.83 -1.38
N LEU A 8 2.03 8.99 -1.93
CA LEU A 8 2.86 8.07 -1.14
C LEU A 8 3.71 8.81 -0.11
N PHE A 9 4.40 9.87 -0.54
CA PHE A 9 5.23 10.69 0.35
C PHE A 9 4.40 11.30 1.49
N PHE A 10 3.24 11.87 1.20
CA PHE A 10 2.36 12.44 2.23
C PHE A 10 1.84 11.37 3.19
N VAL A 11 1.36 10.23 2.69
CA VAL A 11 0.87 9.12 3.53
C VAL A 11 1.97 8.63 4.49
N LEU A 12 3.19 8.42 3.97
CA LEU A 12 4.36 8.00 4.76
C LEU A 12 4.76 9.07 5.78
N ARG A 13 4.85 10.34 5.36
CA ARG A 13 5.20 11.46 6.23
C ARG A 13 4.23 11.58 7.40
N LEU A 14 2.93 11.43 7.16
CA LEU A 14 1.92 11.43 8.20
C LEU A 14 2.08 10.23 9.15
N GLY A 15 2.30 9.03 8.61
CA GLY A 15 2.55 7.82 9.42
C GLY A 15 3.79 7.95 10.32
N LEU A 16 4.89 8.49 9.78
CA LEU A 16 6.12 8.74 10.54
C LEU A 16 5.94 9.82 11.60
N ARG A 17 5.21 10.90 11.31
CA ARG A 17 4.87 11.92 12.31
C ARG A 17 4.05 11.33 13.46
N SER A 18 3.04 10.53 13.15
CA SER A 18 2.24 9.82 14.17
C SER A 18 3.11 8.86 14.99
N ARG A 19 4.04 8.13 14.36
CA ARG A 19 4.99 7.26 15.07
C ARG A 19 5.90 8.06 16.00
N LYS A 20 6.47 9.17 15.52
CA LYS A 20 7.32 10.05 16.34
C LYS A 20 6.57 10.60 17.56
N GLY A 21 5.32 11.04 17.37
CA GLY A 21 4.46 11.49 18.47
C GLY A 21 4.25 10.41 19.54
N ARG A 22 3.93 9.17 19.11
CA ARG A 22 3.78 8.03 20.05
C ARG A 22 5.06 7.73 20.82
N LEU A 23 6.21 7.73 20.14
CA LEU A 23 7.51 7.48 20.78
C LEU A 23 7.88 8.58 21.80
N ALA A 24 7.38 9.79 21.60
CA ALA A 24 7.54 10.91 22.53
C ALA A 24 6.47 10.93 23.64
N GLY A 25 5.58 9.94 23.73
CA GLY A 25 4.49 9.89 24.71
C GLY A 25 3.36 10.90 24.45
N ALA A 26 3.33 11.54 23.27
CA ALA A 26 2.27 12.48 22.94
C ALA A 26 0.94 11.77 22.65
N PRO A 27 -0.20 12.38 23.02
CA PRO A 27 -1.51 11.79 22.73
C PRO A 27 -1.73 11.65 21.22
N PRO A 28 -2.51 10.65 20.77
CA PRO A 28 -2.80 10.44 19.36
C PRO A 28 -3.50 11.65 18.73
N SER A 29 -2.92 12.21 17.67
CA SER A 29 -3.56 13.28 16.91
C SER A 29 -4.62 12.70 15.97
N ILE A 30 -5.89 12.88 16.33
CA ILE A 30 -7.04 12.39 15.55
C ILE A 30 -7.04 12.97 14.13
N ASP A 31 -6.66 14.24 13.96
CA ASP A 31 -6.60 14.89 12.65
C ASP A 31 -5.53 14.28 11.74
N LEU A 32 -4.36 13.95 12.28
CA LEU A 32 -3.31 13.26 11.51
C LEU A 32 -3.75 11.86 11.07
N ILE A 33 -4.45 11.12 11.95
CA ILE A 33 -4.97 9.79 11.64
C ILE A 33 -6.04 9.88 10.54
N ARG A 34 -6.98 10.82 10.66
CA ARG A 34 -8.03 11.05 9.65
C ARG A 34 -7.44 11.44 8.30
N LEU A 35 -6.47 12.34 8.29
CA LEU A 35 -5.81 12.77 7.04
C LEU A 35 -5.04 11.62 6.40
N HIS A 36 -4.29 10.83 7.19
CA HIS A 36 -3.60 9.64 6.71
C HIS A 36 -4.60 8.66 6.08
N ALA A 37 -5.68 8.33 6.78
CA ALA A 37 -6.72 7.43 6.29
C ALA A 37 -7.40 7.93 5.01
N ARG A 38 -7.69 9.23 4.93
CA ARG A 38 -8.33 9.86 3.75
C ARG A 38 -7.48 9.73 2.49
N LEU A 39 -6.16 9.77 2.62
CA LEU A 39 -5.22 9.61 1.50
C LEU A 39 -4.92 8.13 1.21
N ALA A 40 -4.77 7.30 2.25
CA ALA A 40 -4.39 5.90 2.10
C ALA A 40 -5.51 5.02 1.54
N LYS A 41 -6.78 5.23 1.95
CA LYS A 41 -7.91 4.40 1.53
C LYS A 41 -8.13 4.39 0.01
N PRO A 42 -8.15 5.54 -0.70
CA PRO A 42 -8.20 5.55 -2.15
C PRO A 42 -7.02 4.83 -2.81
N ALA A 43 -5.81 4.96 -2.27
CA ALA A 43 -4.63 4.28 -2.81
C ALA A 43 -4.78 2.75 -2.78
N VAL A 44 -5.30 2.19 -1.68
CA VAL A 44 -5.58 0.75 -1.57
C VAL A 44 -6.58 0.32 -2.65
N VAL A 45 -7.64 1.09 -2.86
CA VAL A 45 -8.65 0.82 -3.88
C VAL A 45 -8.03 0.82 -5.28
N PHE A 46 -7.23 1.83 -5.62
CA PHE A 46 -6.55 1.89 -6.91
C PHE A 46 -5.57 0.74 -7.14
N VAL A 47 -4.85 0.28 -6.10
CA VAL A 47 -3.95 -0.88 -6.21
C VAL A 47 -4.74 -2.15 -6.51
N ILE A 48 -5.86 -2.38 -5.82
CA ILE A 48 -6.71 -3.55 -6.06
C ILE A 48 -7.29 -3.52 -7.48
N PHE A 49 -7.84 -2.37 -7.91
CA PHE A 49 -8.35 -2.21 -9.27
C PHE A 49 -7.26 -2.38 -10.32
N GLY A 50 -6.07 -1.82 -10.10
CA GLY A 50 -4.93 -1.97 -11.00
C GLY A 50 -4.49 -3.43 -11.14
N PHE A 51 -4.45 -4.17 -10.04
CA PHE A 51 -4.12 -5.60 -10.06
C PHE A 51 -5.17 -6.42 -10.82
N ILE A 52 -6.46 -6.22 -10.52
CA ILE A 52 -7.55 -6.92 -11.21
C ILE A 52 -7.54 -6.56 -12.70
N GLY A 53 -7.43 -5.28 -13.04
CA GLY A 53 -7.39 -4.80 -14.41
C GLY A 53 -6.17 -5.33 -15.18
N GLY A 54 -5.00 -5.38 -14.53
CA GLY A 54 -3.79 -5.97 -15.11
C GLY A 54 -3.95 -7.46 -15.38
N GLY A 55 -4.52 -8.22 -14.45
CA GLY A 55 -4.83 -9.64 -14.62
C GLY A 55 -5.81 -9.89 -15.77
N LEU A 56 -6.93 -9.15 -15.79
CA LEU A 56 -7.93 -9.25 -16.88
C LEU A 56 -7.34 -8.86 -18.24
N SER A 57 -6.52 -7.82 -18.30
CA SER A 57 -5.84 -7.43 -19.54
C SER A 57 -4.85 -8.50 -20.00
N SER A 58 -4.10 -9.10 -19.08
CA SER A 58 -3.15 -10.17 -19.37
C SER A 58 -3.86 -11.38 -19.96
N SER A 59 -4.92 -11.86 -19.32
CA SER A 59 -5.60 -13.09 -19.74
C SER A 59 -6.55 -12.91 -20.91
N LEU A 60 -7.38 -11.86 -20.93
CA LEU A 60 -8.45 -11.71 -21.92
C LEU A 60 -8.03 -10.95 -23.18
N ILE A 61 -7.07 -10.03 -23.06
CA ILE A 61 -6.66 -9.16 -24.18
C ILE A 61 -5.35 -9.66 -24.78
N ARG A 62 -4.39 -10.09 -23.93
CA ARG A 62 -3.04 -10.47 -24.37
C ARG A 62 -2.81 -11.97 -24.45
N ASN A 63 -3.76 -12.80 -24.01
CA ASN A 63 -3.63 -14.28 -23.93
C ASN A 63 -2.37 -14.74 -23.18
N TRP A 64 -1.90 -13.93 -22.24
CA TRP A 64 -0.79 -14.28 -21.37
C TRP A 64 -1.32 -15.04 -20.16
N SER A 65 -0.59 -16.09 -19.79
CA SER A 65 -0.87 -16.84 -18.58
C SER A 65 -0.71 -15.96 -17.34
N LEU A 66 -1.62 -16.14 -16.37
CA LEU A 66 -1.56 -15.43 -15.10
C LEU A 66 -0.40 -16.00 -14.27
N MET A 67 0.34 -15.10 -13.60
CA MET A 67 1.42 -15.46 -12.65
C MET A 67 2.70 -16.06 -13.27
N GLU A 68 2.88 -16.04 -14.60
CA GLU A 68 4.14 -16.50 -15.21
C GLU A 68 5.30 -15.51 -15.04
N SER A 69 5.02 -14.23 -14.78
CA SER A 69 6.07 -13.24 -14.59
C SER A 69 6.39 -13.02 -13.12
N PHE A 70 7.67 -12.74 -12.85
CA PHE A 70 8.13 -12.30 -11.53
C PHE A 70 7.33 -11.09 -11.03
N HIS A 71 7.03 -10.15 -11.94
CA HIS A 71 6.17 -9.00 -11.63
C HIS A 71 4.80 -9.42 -11.10
N ALA A 72 4.13 -10.39 -11.73
CA ALA A 72 2.80 -10.84 -11.33
C ALA A 72 2.79 -11.48 -9.93
N ILE A 73 3.81 -12.29 -9.62
CA ILE A 73 3.99 -12.89 -8.29
C ILE A 73 4.20 -11.80 -7.23
N VAL A 74 5.11 -10.85 -7.49
CA VAL A 74 5.37 -9.76 -6.55
C VAL A 74 4.14 -8.85 -6.40
N ALA A 75 3.42 -8.57 -7.48
CA ALA A 75 2.18 -7.79 -7.44
C ALA A 75 1.11 -8.46 -6.57
N LEU A 76 0.96 -9.80 -6.64
CA LEU A 76 0.06 -10.54 -5.76
C LEU A 76 0.44 -10.38 -4.28
N VAL A 77 1.73 -10.56 -3.95
CA VAL A 77 2.24 -10.36 -2.58
C VAL A 77 1.95 -8.93 -2.11
N VAL A 78 2.19 -7.93 -2.95
CA VAL A 78 1.91 -6.53 -2.65
C VAL A 78 0.43 -6.26 -2.39
N VAL A 79 -0.48 -6.85 -3.16
CA VAL A 79 -1.93 -6.72 -2.94
C VAL A 79 -2.34 -7.33 -1.60
N VAL A 80 -1.79 -8.49 -1.24
CA VAL A 80 -2.02 -9.12 0.06
C VAL A 80 -1.52 -8.21 1.19
N LEU A 81 -0.30 -7.65 1.05
CA LEU A 81 0.28 -6.73 2.03
C LEU A 81 -0.53 -5.42 2.15
N PHE A 82 -0.99 -4.85 1.04
CA PHE A 82 -1.87 -3.67 1.05
C PHE A 82 -3.19 -3.95 1.76
N THR A 83 -3.79 -5.11 1.48
CA THR A 83 -5.05 -5.54 2.09
C THR A 83 -4.87 -5.72 3.60
N ALA A 84 -3.80 -6.41 4.02
CA ALA A 84 -3.46 -6.55 5.43
C ALA A 84 -3.22 -5.18 6.09
N THR A 85 -2.40 -4.32 5.48
CA THR A 85 -2.11 -2.97 5.98
C THR A 85 -3.39 -2.15 6.16
N ALA A 86 -4.34 -2.24 5.22
CA ALA A 86 -5.63 -1.56 5.28
C ALA A 86 -6.54 -2.12 6.38
N VAL A 87 -6.57 -3.45 6.58
CA VAL A 87 -7.33 -4.09 7.65
C VAL A 87 -6.77 -3.69 9.01
N TYR A 88 -5.46 -3.78 9.22
CA TYR A 88 -4.82 -3.35 10.46
C TYR A 88 -4.93 -1.84 10.67
N GLY A 89 -4.89 -1.04 9.59
CA GLY A 89 -5.15 0.40 9.66
C GLY A 89 -6.57 0.71 10.14
N ARG A 90 -7.57 -0.05 9.69
CA ARG A 90 -8.95 0.08 10.16
C ARG A 90 -9.11 -0.30 11.63
N ARG A 91 -8.39 -1.32 12.12
CA ARG A 91 -8.37 -1.67 13.55
C ARG A 91 -7.71 -0.56 14.37
N ALA A 92 -6.58 -0.02 13.88
CA ALA A 92 -5.91 1.11 14.52
C ALA A 92 -6.79 2.38 14.59
N GLU A 93 -7.61 2.66 13.55
CA GLU A 93 -8.61 3.75 13.59
C GLU A 93 -9.65 3.58 14.72
N ARG A 94 -9.92 2.33 15.14
CA ARG A 94 -10.84 2.00 16.23
C ARG A 94 -10.14 1.92 17.60
N GLY A 95 -8.84 2.18 17.66
CA GLY A 95 -8.04 2.00 18.87
C GLY A 95 -7.71 0.53 19.19
N GLU A 96 -7.87 -0.37 18.23
CA GLU A 96 -7.59 -1.79 18.38
C GLU A 96 -6.27 -2.22 17.72
N GLY A 97 -5.66 -3.28 18.25
CA GLY A 97 -4.50 -3.94 17.65
C GLY A 97 -3.17 -3.25 17.93
N ASP A 98 -2.10 -3.78 17.33
CA ASP A 98 -0.74 -3.28 17.49
C ASP A 98 -0.38 -2.23 16.42
N PRO A 99 -0.13 -0.96 16.79
CA PRO A 99 0.34 0.07 15.86
C PRO A 99 1.71 -0.24 15.25
N GLY A 100 2.52 -1.07 15.90
CA GLY A 100 3.81 -1.54 15.40
C GLY A 100 3.64 -2.43 14.17
N LEU A 101 2.76 -3.44 14.25
CA LEU A 101 2.43 -4.32 13.14
C LEU A 101 1.86 -3.55 11.92
N HIS A 102 0.94 -2.61 12.12
CA HIS A 102 0.45 -1.76 11.03
C HIS A 102 1.60 -0.98 10.36
N GLY A 103 2.51 -0.42 11.16
CA GLY A 103 3.69 0.30 10.65
C GLY A 103 4.64 -0.61 9.85
N LEU A 104 4.91 -1.81 10.35
CA LEU A 104 5.74 -2.81 9.66
C LEU A 104 5.13 -3.22 8.33
N LEU A 105 3.83 -3.58 8.33
CA LEU A 105 3.10 -3.95 7.12
C LEU A 105 3.10 -2.80 6.11
N GLY A 106 2.93 -1.55 6.55
CA GLY A 106 3.01 -0.38 5.68
C GLY A 106 4.38 -0.22 5.00
N VAL A 107 5.48 -0.43 5.74
CA VAL A 107 6.84 -0.38 5.18
C VAL A 107 7.07 -1.52 4.19
N LEU A 108 6.70 -2.75 4.55
CA LEU A 108 6.84 -3.91 3.66
C LEU A 108 6.02 -3.75 2.38
N THR A 109 4.79 -3.25 2.49
CA THR A 109 3.93 -2.92 1.36
C THR A 109 4.62 -1.90 0.44
N MET A 110 5.22 -0.85 0.99
CA MET A 110 5.89 0.18 0.20
C MET A 110 7.11 -0.36 -0.53
N LEU A 111 7.96 -1.14 0.14
CA LEU A 111 9.13 -1.77 -0.47
C LEU A 111 8.73 -2.76 -1.56
N GLY A 112 7.75 -3.61 -1.30
CA GLY A 112 7.22 -4.54 -2.28
C GLY A 112 6.63 -3.82 -3.50
N SER A 113 5.91 -2.71 -3.28
CA SER A 113 5.33 -1.91 -4.36
C SER A 113 6.41 -1.30 -5.25
N PHE A 114 7.51 -0.83 -4.66
CA PHE A 114 8.65 -0.30 -5.41
C PHE A 114 9.30 -1.39 -6.26
N LEU A 115 9.50 -2.58 -5.68
CA LEU A 115 10.01 -3.74 -6.41
C LEU A 115 9.08 -4.17 -7.55
N ALA A 116 7.77 -4.23 -7.31
CA ALA A 116 6.77 -4.55 -8.32
C ALA A 116 6.80 -3.54 -9.48
N ALA A 117 6.89 -2.25 -9.17
CA ALA A 117 6.95 -1.19 -10.18
C ALA A 117 8.21 -1.32 -11.06
N ILE A 118 9.38 -1.51 -10.45
CA ILE A 118 10.63 -1.73 -11.20
C ILE A 118 10.53 -2.98 -12.07
N ALA A 119 10.06 -4.09 -11.51
CA ALA A 119 9.88 -5.34 -12.25
C ALA A 119 8.90 -5.16 -13.43
N GLY A 120 7.83 -4.39 -13.25
CA GLY A 120 6.87 -4.10 -14.32
C GLY A 120 7.49 -3.27 -15.43
N PHE A 121 8.23 -2.20 -15.09
CA PHE A 121 8.93 -1.38 -16.07
C PHE A 121 9.99 -2.14 -16.88
N ILE A 122 10.68 -3.10 -16.26
CA ILE A 122 11.74 -3.87 -16.92
C ILE A 122 11.18 -5.06 -17.71
N LEU A 123 10.17 -5.76 -17.17
CA LEU A 123 9.74 -7.07 -17.68
C LEU A 123 8.47 -7.02 -18.54
N LEU A 124 7.69 -5.95 -18.50
CA LEU A 124 6.40 -5.85 -19.20
C LEU A 124 6.38 -4.70 -20.23
N PRO A 125 7.13 -4.81 -21.34
CA PRO A 125 7.04 -3.87 -22.45
C PRO A 125 5.67 -3.90 -23.16
#